data_AF-A0A3D0C791-F1
#
_entry.id   AF-A0A3D0C791-F1
#
_cell.length_a   1.000
_cell.length_b   1.000
_cell.length_c   1.000
_cell.angle_alpha   90.00
_cell.angle_beta   90.00
_cell.angle_gamma   90.00
#
_symmetry.space_group_name_H-M   'P 1'
#
loop_
_entity.id
_entity.type
_entity.pdbx_description
1 polymer ?
#
loop_
_entity_poly.entity_id
_entity_poly.type
_entity_poly.pdbx_seq_one_letter_code
_entity_poly.pdbx_strand_id
1 'polypeptide(L)'
;MGQKVNPTGIRLGITKPFASTWFASNKDFASNLDGDHKVREFLKEKLKRASLSKVVIERPAKSIRVTIHTARPGVVIGKKGEDVEKLRLAVSKIAGVPAQINIAEVRKPEMDAQLVADSIASQ
;
A
#
# COMPACT_ATOMS: atom_id res chain seq x y z
N MET A 1 22.46 25.14 5.49
CA MET A 1 21.39 24.12 5.51
C MET A 1 21.78 22.98 4.57
N GLY A 2 22.09 21.81 5.10
CA GLY A 2 22.66 20.70 4.34
C GLY A 2 21.63 19.72 3.79
N GLN A 3 22.03 18.96 2.77
CA GLN A 3 21.23 17.86 2.22
C GLN A 3 21.24 16.68 3.20
N LYS A 4 20.06 16.14 3.53
CA LYS A 4 19.91 14.94 4.38
C LYS A 4 19.43 13.77 3.52
N VAL A 5 20.04 12.60 3.72
CA VAL A 5 19.64 11.37 3.03
C VAL A 5 18.27 10.87 3.51
N ASN A 6 17.51 10.21 2.63
CA ASN A 6 16.23 9.60 3.02
C ASN A 6 16.46 8.45 4.02
N PRO A 7 15.93 8.54 5.26
CA PRO A 7 16.18 7.58 6.32
C PRO A 7 15.57 6.19 6.06
N THR A 8 14.52 6.10 5.23
CA THR A 8 13.92 4.82 4.86
C THR A 8 14.75 4.15 3.77
N GLY A 9 15.15 4.91 2.75
CA GLY A 9 15.94 4.42 1.62
C GLY A 9 17.29 3.85 2.04
N ILE A 10 18.04 4.59 2.88
CA ILE A 10 19.37 4.16 3.35
C ILE A 10 19.36 2.90 4.22
N ARG A 11 18.19 2.51 4.76
CA ARG A 11 18.03 1.34 5.64
C ARG A 11 17.38 0.14 4.96
N LEU A 12 17.09 0.23 3.66
CA LEU A 12 16.55 -0.89 2.89
C LEU A 12 17.52 -2.07 2.88
N GLY A 13 17.02 -3.26 3.21
CA GLY A 13 17.84 -4.48 3.28
C GLY A 13 18.65 -4.65 4.57
N ILE A 14 18.63 -3.66 5.49
CA ILE A 14 19.30 -3.74 6.80
C ILE A 14 18.26 -3.84 7.91
N THR A 15 17.46 -2.79 8.09
CA THR A 15 16.42 -2.73 9.15
C THR A 15 15.03 -2.44 8.60
N LYS A 16 14.91 -1.95 7.35
CA LYS A 16 13.63 -1.68 6.69
C LYS A 16 13.39 -2.65 5.53
N PRO A 17 12.22 -3.31 5.48
CA PRO A 17 11.83 -4.13 4.34
C PRO A 17 11.29 -3.26 3.19
N PHE A 18 11.33 -3.81 1.98
CA PHE A 18 10.71 -3.21 0.80
C PHE A 18 9.18 -3.12 0.94
N ALA A 19 8.58 -2.16 0.23
CA ALA A 19 7.12 -2.02 0.13
C ALA A 19 6.54 -2.75 -1.09
N SER A 20 7.36 -3.11 -2.08
CA SER A 20 7.00 -4.04 -3.16
C SER A 20 7.98 -5.21 -3.10
N THR A 21 7.48 -6.42 -2.95
CA THR A 21 8.27 -7.65 -2.87
C THR A 21 7.81 -8.63 -3.93
N TRP A 22 8.41 -8.53 -5.11
CA TRP A 22 8.16 -9.40 -6.25
C TRP A 22 9.37 -9.43 -7.19
N PHE A 23 9.37 -10.41 -8.09
CA PHE A 23 10.39 -10.57 -9.13
C PHE A 23 9.74 -10.56 -10.50
N ALA A 24 10.37 -9.91 -11.48
CA ALA A 24 9.93 -9.90 -12.87
C ALA A 24 11.13 -9.88 -13.81
N SER A 25 10.93 -10.37 -15.03
CA SER A 25 11.91 -10.22 -16.11
C SER A 25 12.06 -8.75 -16.51
N ASN A 26 13.17 -8.39 -17.16
CA ASN A 26 13.42 -7.00 -17.58
C ASN A 26 12.32 -6.46 -18.52
N LYS A 27 11.68 -7.34 -19.31
CA LYS A 27 10.59 -6.97 -20.22
C LYS A 27 9.32 -6.58 -19.45
N ASP A 28 9.02 -7.27 -18.35
CA ASP A 28 7.77 -7.09 -17.60
C ASP A 28 7.94 -6.16 -16.40
N PHE A 29 9.17 -5.78 -16.05
CA PHE A 29 9.45 -4.98 -14.86
C PHE A 29 8.81 -3.59 -14.93
N ALA A 30 8.96 -2.89 -16.05
CA ALA A 30 8.44 -1.54 -16.22
C ALA A 30 6.90 -1.50 -16.17
N SER A 31 6.23 -2.45 -16.85
CA SER A 31 4.78 -2.55 -16.85
C SER A 31 4.22 -2.91 -15.46
N ASN A 32 4.89 -3.82 -14.75
CA ASN A 32 4.52 -4.15 -13.36
C ASN A 32 4.72 -2.97 -12.40
N LEU A 33 5.80 -2.19 -12.57
CA LEU A 33 6.08 -1.01 -11.75
C LEU A 33 5.04 0.10 -11.95
N ASP A 34 4.66 0.38 -13.21
CA ASP A 34 3.60 1.34 -13.54
C ASP A 34 2.24 0.90 -12.95
N GLY A 35 1.91 -0.39 -13.09
CA GLY A 35 0.71 -0.95 -12.48
C GLY A 35 0.71 -0.81 -10.95
N ASP A 36 1.83 -1.09 -10.28
CA ASP A 36 1.99 -0.91 -8.83
C ASP A 36 1.81 0.56 -8.42
N HIS A 37 2.34 1.51 -9.20
CA HIS A 37 2.21 2.93 -8.93
C HIS A 37 0.75 3.39 -9.01
N LYS A 38 0.05 3.03 -10.09
CA LYS A 38 -1.38 3.34 -10.28
C LYS A 38 -2.26 2.75 -9.19
N VAL A 39 -1.98 1.50 -8.78
CA VAL A 39 -2.70 0.87 -7.66
C VAL A 39 -2.48 1.64 -6.36
N ARG A 40 -1.25 2.08 -6.07
CA ARG A 40 -0.95 2.87 -4.87
C ARG A 40 -1.65 4.22 -4.88
N GLU A 41 -1.63 4.92 -6.01
CA GLU A 41 -2.29 6.21 -6.17
C GLU A 41 -3.80 6.07 -5.94
N PHE A 42 -4.43 5.11 -6.63
CA PHE A 42 -5.85 4.81 -6.46
C PHE A 42 -6.22 4.50 -5.01
N LEU A 43 -5.45 3.64 -4.32
CA LEU A 43 -5.69 3.30 -2.92
C LEU A 43 -5.49 4.50 -2.00
N LYS A 44 -4.45 5.31 -2.23
CA LYS A 44 -4.18 6.51 -1.43
C LYS A 44 -5.32 7.51 -1.54
N GLU A 45 -5.89 7.70 -2.73
CA GLU A 45 -7.04 8.58 -2.92
C GLU A 45 -8.32 8.05 -2.32
N LYS A 46 -8.63 6.77 -2.55
CA LYS A 46 -9.87 6.18 -2.08
C LYS A 46 -9.91 6.01 -0.56
N LEU A 47 -8.76 5.75 0.05
CA LEU A 47 -8.62 5.45 1.48
C LEU A 47 -8.11 6.64 2.31
N LYS A 48 -8.17 7.88 1.80
CA LYS A 48 -7.77 9.09 2.58
C LYS A 48 -8.43 9.16 3.96
N ARG A 49 -9.71 8.77 4.05
CA ARG A 49 -10.49 8.78 5.30
C ARG A 49 -10.20 7.59 6.23
N ALA A 50 -9.52 6.57 5.72
CA ALA A 50 -9.28 5.32 6.43
C ALA A 50 -7.91 5.27 7.12
N SER A 51 -7.17 6.39 7.20
CA SER A 51 -5.87 6.48 7.89
C SER A 51 -4.90 5.38 7.43
N LEU A 52 -4.49 5.47 6.17
CA LEU A 52 -3.59 4.53 5.50
C LEU A 52 -2.14 4.80 5.92
N SER A 53 -1.44 3.80 6.46
CA SER A 53 -0.02 3.92 6.86
C SER A 53 0.93 3.42 5.78
N LYS A 54 0.75 2.18 5.33
CA LYS A 54 1.63 1.49 4.38
C LYS A 54 0.84 0.56 3.46
N VAL A 55 1.24 0.51 2.19
CA VAL A 55 0.75 -0.47 1.21
C VAL A 55 1.90 -1.38 0.82
N VAL A 56 1.77 -2.68 1.11
CA VAL A 56 2.73 -3.70 0.68
C VAL A 56 2.16 -4.45 -0.51
N ILE A 57 2.93 -4.57 -1.59
CA ILE A 57 2.51 -5.26 -2.81
C ILE A 57 3.41 -6.45 -3.05
N GLU A 58 2.79 -7.62 -3.21
CA GLU A 58 3.41 -8.87 -3.62
C GLU A 58 2.79 -9.33 -4.93
N ARG A 59 3.57 -10.00 -5.78
CA ARG A 59 3.06 -10.58 -7.04
C ARG A 59 3.40 -12.06 -7.13
N PRO A 60 2.61 -12.95 -6.49
CA PRO A 60 2.76 -14.38 -6.66
C PRO A 60 2.19 -14.81 -8.03
N ALA A 61 2.98 -15.51 -8.85
CA ALA A 61 2.59 -16.18 -10.10
C ALA A 61 1.33 -15.63 -10.81
N LYS A 62 1.47 -14.51 -11.54
CA LYS A 62 0.37 -13.85 -12.30
C LYS A 62 -0.84 -13.40 -11.46
N SER A 63 -0.65 -13.17 -10.16
CA SER A 63 -1.62 -12.53 -9.28
C SER A 63 -0.97 -11.38 -8.54
N ILE A 64 -1.79 -10.48 -8.00
CA ILE A 64 -1.34 -9.38 -7.14
C ILE A 64 -1.95 -9.54 -5.76
N ARG A 65 -1.12 -9.45 -4.72
CA ARG A 65 -1.55 -9.43 -3.33
C ARG A 65 -1.18 -8.08 -2.74
N VAL A 66 -2.18 -7.36 -2.27
CA VAL A 66 -2.02 -6.03 -1.69
C VAL A 66 -2.35 -6.10 -0.21
N THR A 67 -1.38 -5.82 0.65
CA THR A 67 -1.58 -5.75 2.10
C THR A 67 -1.62 -4.28 2.54
N ILE A 68 -2.80 -3.87 2.97
CA ILE A 68 -3.12 -2.50 3.38
C ILE A 68 -2.96 -2.40 4.89
N HIS A 69 -2.05 -1.56 5.36
CA HIS A 69 -1.86 -1.28 6.78
C HIS A 69 -2.66 -0.02 7.14
N THR A 70 -3.61 -0.15 8.04
CA THR A 70 -4.53 0.93 8.43
C THR A 70 -4.77 0.93 9.94
N ALA A 71 -4.96 2.12 10.51
CA ALA A 71 -5.39 2.27 11.90
C ALA A 71 -6.91 2.07 12.08
N ARG A 72 -7.68 2.08 10.99
CA ARG A 72 -9.15 1.95 10.99
C ARG A 72 -9.59 0.84 10.04
N PRO A 73 -9.33 -0.44 10.36
CA PRO A 73 -9.65 -1.56 9.48
C PRO A 73 -11.15 -1.64 9.15
N GLY A 74 -12.04 -1.31 10.10
CA GLY A 74 -13.49 -1.34 9.88
C GLY A 74 -13.97 -0.43 8.74
N VAL A 75 -13.33 0.72 8.52
CA VAL A 75 -13.67 1.64 7.43
C VAL A 75 -13.24 1.08 6.08
N VAL A 76 -12.15 0.32 6.04
CA VAL A 76 -11.66 -0.34 4.81
C VAL A 76 -12.51 -1.58 4.48
N ILE A 77 -12.97 -2.31 5.51
CA ILE A 77 -13.83 -3.48 5.34
C ILE A 77 -15.21 -3.09 4.80
N GLY A 78 -15.78 -2.00 5.32
CA GLY A 78 -17.13 -1.55 5.00
C GLY A 78 -18.21 -2.45 5.61
N LYS A 79 -19.47 -2.22 5.22
CA LYS A 79 -20.59 -3.04 5.71
C LYS A 79 -20.53 -4.43 5.08
N LYS A 80 -20.37 -5.48 5.91
CA LYS A 80 -20.30 -6.89 5.48
C LYS A 80 -19.21 -7.20 4.43
N GLY A 81 -18.14 -6.41 4.35
CA GLY A 81 -17.04 -6.64 3.40
C GLY A 81 -17.27 -6.08 1.99
N GLU A 82 -18.33 -5.31 1.77
CA GLU A 82 -18.69 -4.77 0.45
C GLU A 82 -17.58 -3.87 -0.15
N ASP A 83 -16.94 -3.03 0.67
CA ASP A 83 -15.95 -2.08 0.18
C ASP A 83 -14.62 -2.78 -0.21
N VAL A 84 -14.25 -3.85 0.49
CA VAL A 84 -13.08 -4.67 0.13
C VAL A 84 -13.28 -5.35 -1.20
N GLU A 85 -14.49 -5.84 -1.47
CA GLU A 85 -14.78 -6.48 -2.74
C GLU A 85 -14.75 -5.48 -3.90
N LYS A 86 -15.27 -4.26 -3.69
CA LYS A 86 -15.14 -3.17 -4.67
C LYS A 86 -13.68 -2.81 -4.92
N LEU A 87 -12.85 -2.71 -3.87
CA LEU A 87 -11.42 -2.43 -3.99
C LEU A 87 -10.72 -3.57 -4.74
N ARG A 88 -11.06 -4.83 -4.46
CA ARG A 88 -10.48 -6.01 -5.11
C ARG A 88 -10.73 -5.97 -6.61
N LEU A 89 -11.97 -5.70 -7.01
CA LEU A 89 -12.34 -5.57 -8.42
C LEU A 89 -11.63 -4.40 -9.10
N ALA A 90 -11.53 -3.24 -8.45
CA ALA A 90 -10.84 -2.07 -9.00
C ALA A 90 -9.33 -2.32 -9.18
N VAL A 91 -8.66 -2.88 -8.15
CA VAL A 91 -7.24 -3.23 -8.21
C VAL A 91 -6.98 -4.29 -9.27
N SER A 92 -7.85 -5.30 -9.39
CA SER A 92 -7.73 -6.33 -10.43
C SER A 92 -7.87 -5.74 -11.84
N LYS A 93 -8.77 -4.78 -12.06
CA LYS A 93 -8.92 -4.08 -13.34
C LYS A 93 -7.68 -3.26 -13.70
N ILE A 94 -7.09 -2.56 -12.73
CA ILE A 94 -5.87 -1.75 -12.96
C ILE A 94 -4.67 -2.64 -13.26
N ALA A 95 -4.49 -3.73 -12.50
CA ALA A 95 -3.33 -4.59 -12.63
C ALA A 95 -3.46 -5.63 -13.77
N GLY A 96 -4.66 -5.84 -14.31
CA GLY A 96 -4.94 -6.85 -15.35
C GLY A 96 -4.79 -8.29 -14.87
N VAL A 97 -4.64 -8.50 -13.55
CA VAL A 97 -4.43 -9.80 -12.91
C VAL A 97 -5.37 -9.96 -11.73
N PRO A 98 -5.69 -11.21 -11.31
CA PRO A 98 -6.48 -11.44 -10.11
C PRO A 98 -5.82 -10.80 -8.88
N ALA A 99 -6.60 -10.02 -8.14
CA ALA A 99 -6.15 -9.33 -6.93
C ALA A 99 -6.67 -10.00 -5.65
N GLN A 100 -5.80 -10.05 -4.65
CA GLN A 100 -6.10 -10.41 -3.26
C GLN A 100 -5.79 -9.20 -2.38
N ILE A 101 -6.73 -8.83 -1.51
CA ILE A 101 -6.55 -7.72 -0.58
C ILE A 101 -6.49 -8.27 0.84
N ASN A 102 -5.41 -7.95 1.53
CA ASN A 102 -5.23 -8.24 2.95
C ASN A 102 -5.26 -6.94 3.73
N ILE A 103 -5.86 -6.96 4.90
CA ILE A 103 -5.96 -5.79 5.78
C ILE A 103 -5.18 -6.10 7.05
N ALA A 104 -4.18 -5.26 7.32
CA ALA A 104 -3.36 -5.33 8.52
C ALA A 104 -3.68 -4.14 9.42
N GLU A 105 -3.95 -4.43 10.69
CA GLU A 105 -4.26 -3.41 11.68
C GLU A 105 -2.98 -2.80 12.26
N VAL A 106 -2.92 -1.47 12.31
CA VAL A 106 -1.89 -0.71 13.03
C VAL A 106 -2.34 -0.50 14.46
N ARG A 107 -1.81 -1.32 15.39
CA ARG A 107 -2.23 -1.31 16.81
C ARG A 107 -1.96 0.02 17.54
N LYS A 108 -0.89 0.73 17.18
CA LYS A 108 -0.46 1.98 17.83
C LYS A 108 -0.25 3.06 16.78
N PRO A 109 -1.30 3.78 16.37
CA PRO A 109 -1.21 4.76 15.28
C PRO A 109 -0.28 5.93 15.59
N GLU A 110 -0.13 6.29 16.86
CA GLU A 110 0.76 7.37 17.34
C GLU A 110 2.25 7.06 17.13
N MET A 111 2.62 5.79 16.97
CA MET A 111 4.01 5.39 16.68
C MET A 111 4.27 5.25 15.18
N ASP A 112 3.25 5.45 14.34
CA ASP A 112 3.40 5.39 12.88
C ASP A 112 3.67 6.79 12.32
N ALA A 113 4.83 6.95 11.69
CA ALA A 113 5.27 8.24 11.16
C ALA A 113 4.32 8.80 10.10
N GLN A 114 3.72 7.95 9.26
CA GLN A 114 2.81 8.40 8.21
C GLN A 114 1.50 8.90 8.80
N LEU A 115 0.94 8.16 9.77
CA LEU A 115 -0.32 8.54 10.40
C LEU A 115 -0.20 9.83 11.23
N VAL A 116 0.91 10.00 11.94
CA VAL A 116 1.19 11.24 12.68
C VAL A 116 1.36 12.42 11.73
N ALA A 117 2.10 12.24 10.63
CA ALA A 117 2.27 13.29 9.62
C ALA A 117 0.94 13.70 8.98
N ASP A 118 0.10 12.73 8.61
CA ASP A 118 -1.23 12.99 8.05
C ASP A 118 -2.16 13.68 9.06
N SER A 119 -2.06 13.32 10.34
CA SER A 119 -2.80 14.01 11.42
C SER A 119 -2.41 15.47 11.52
N ILE A 120 -1.10 15.79 11.52
CA ILE A 120 -0.60 17.18 11.59
C ILE A 120 -1.01 17.97 10.35
N ALA A 121 -0.96 17.37 9.16
CA ALA A 121 -1.38 18.03 7.92
C ALA A 121 -2.88 18.32 7.86
N SER A 122 -3.70 17.64 8.68
CA SER A 122 -5.15 17.83 8.74
C SER A 122 -5.62 18.78 9.85
N GLN A 123 -4.73 19.16 10.78
CA GLN A 123 -4.98 20.12 11.85
C GLN A 123 -4.86 21.55 11.32
#